data_AF-A0A1F7Q3X2-F1
#
_entry.id   AF-A0A1F7Q3X2-F1
#
_cell.length_a   1.000
_cell.length_b   1.000
_cell.length_c   1.000
_cell.angle_alpha   90.00
_cell.angle_beta   90.00
_cell.angle_gamma   90.00
#
_symmetry.space_group_name_H-M   'P 1'
#
loop_
_entity.id
_entity.type
_entity.pdbx_description
1 polymer ?
#
loop_
_entity_poly.entity_id
_entity_poly.type
_entity_poly.pdbx_seq_one_letter_code
_entity_poly.pdbx_strand_id
1 'polypeptide(L)'
;MIDSDSSDKTFRQISETIQAHLEARDWQDNPPRGLAISIALEANELLEHYQWGDKPVGTKQALAEELADIFIYAFQFAHSNDIDIPTAILEKLDKAAKKYPADQFKGKTDDEKNEAWINNKLRHKKQLYSNHLPKSRVASITYIYHESHPFIFT
;
A
#
# COMPACT_ATOMS: atom_id res chain seq x y z
N MET A 1 -16.85 -14.88 -21.48
CA MET A 1 -18.14 -14.66 -20.78
C MET A 1 -17.82 -14.56 -19.31
N ILE A 2 -17.90 -13.37 -18.73
CA ILE A 2 -17.77 -13.18 -17.28
C ILE A 2 -19.16 -13.44 -16.70
N ASP A 3 -19.28 -14.52 -15.94
CA ASP A 3 -20.52 -14.97 -15.34
C ASP A 3 -21.05 -13.92 -14.34
N SER A 4 -22.35 -13.63 -14.42
CA SER A 4 -23.01 -12.52 -13.71
C SER A 4 -23.24 -12.75 -12.21
N ASP A 5 -22.55 -13.72 -11.61
CA ASP A 5 -22.57 -14.04 -10.17
C ASP A 5 -21.36 -13.42 -9.42
N SER A 6 -20.90 -12.27 -9.93
CA SER A 6 -19.58 -11.68 -9.69
C SER A 6 -19.36 -11.05 -8.30
N SER A 7 -20.36 -10.99 -7.41
CA SER A 7 -20.25 -10.19 -6.18
C SER A 7 -19.44 -10.86 -5.06
N ASP A 8 -19.27 -12.19 -5.08
CA ASP A 8 -18.70 -12.95 -3.96
C ASP A 8 -17.40 -13.70 -4.33
N LYS A 9 -16.56 -13.12 -5.21
CA LYS A 9 -15.24 -13.71 -5.49
C LYS A 9 -14.28 -13.46 -4.33
N THR A 10 -13.77 -14.55 -3.76
CA THR A 10 -12.75 -14.50 -2.71
C THR A 10 -11.38 -14.10 -3.27
N PHE A 11 -10.52 -13.59 -2.38
CA PHE A 11 -9.12 -13.26 -2.70
C PHE A 11 -8.36 -14.44 -3.33
N ARG A 12 -8.64 -15.66 -2.84
CA ARG A 12 -8.09 -16.91 -3.37
C ARG A 12 -8.55 -17.17 -4.80
N GLN A 13 -9.86 -17.08 -5.06
CA GLN A 13 -10.42 -17.33 -6.40
C GLN A 13 -9.88 -16.35 -7.44
N ILE A 14 -9.69 -15.08 -7.06
CA ILE A 14 -9.09 -14.06 -7.93
C ILE A 14 -7.63 -14.44 -8.24
N SER A 15 -6.84 -14.75 -7.21
CA SER A 15 -5.44 -15.17 -7.38
C SER A 15 -5.31 -16.41 -8.26
N GLU A 16 -6.15 -17.43 -8.06
CA GLU A 16 -6.17 -18.65 -8.87
C GLU A 16 -6.56 -18.36 -10.33
N THR A 17 -7.52 -17.46 -10.55
CA THR A 17 -7.93 -17.04 -11.90
C THR A 17 -6.79 -16.33 -12.63
N ILE A 18 -6.03 -15.48 -11.93
CA ILE A 18 -4.85 -14.79 -12.48
C ILE A 18 -3.77 -15.82 -12.84
N GLN A 19 -3.46 -16.78 -11.96
CA GLN A 19 -2.46 -17.80 -12.26
C GLN A 19 -2.85 -18.65 -13.46
N ALA A 20 -4.10 -19.13 -13.52
CA ALA A 20 -4.60 -19.87 -14.67
C ALA A 20 -4.52 -19.05 -15.98
N HIS A 21 -4.73 -17.74 -15.92
CA HIS A 21 -4.59 -16.85 -17.08
C HIS A 21 -3.14 -16.79 -17.59
N LEU A 22 -2.16 -16.75 -16.68
CA LEU A 22 -0.74 -16.67 -16.98
C LEU A 22 -0.21 -18.01 -17.48
N GLU A 23 -0.53 -19.11 -16.78
CA GLU A 23 -0.16 -20.47 -17.17
C GLU A 23 -0.66 -20.82 -18.57
N ALA A 24 -1.89 -20.41 -18.92
CA ALA A 24 -2.45 -20.63 -20.26
C ALA A 24 -1.66 -19.94 -21.40
N ARG A 25 -0.67 -19.09 -21.06
CA ARG A 25 0.16 -18.32 -22.00
C ARG A 25 1.66 -18.49 -21.75
N ASP A 26 2.05 -19.37 -20.83
CA ASP A 26 3.44 -19.52 -20.37
C ASP A 26 4.03 -18.20 -19.81
N TRP A 27 3.21 -17.40 -19.12
CA TRP A 27 3.60 -16.09 -18.56
C TRP A 27 3.84 -16.10 -17.04
N GLN A 28 3.73 -17.27 -16.39
CA GLN A 28 3.84 -17.39 -14.94
C GLN A 28 5.24 -17.06 -14.38
N ASP A 29 6.30 -17.19 -15.19
CA ASP A 29 7.70 -17.10 -14.75
C ASP A 29 8.26 -15.65 -14.76
N ASN A 30 7.43 -14.67 -14.40
CA ASN A 30 7.85 -13.28 -14.30
C ASN A 30 8.80 -13.07 -13.10
N PRO A 31 10.00 -12.45 -13.30
CA PRO A 31 10.93 -12.23 -12.20
C PRO A 31 10.36 -11.22 -11.18
N PRO A 32 10.55 -11.43 -9.86
CA PRO A 32 10.03 -10.53 -8.82
C PRO A 32 10.38 -9.05 -9.02
N ARG A 33 11.60 -8.76 -9.51
CA ARG A 33 12.01 -7.39 -9.84
C ARG A 33 11.15 -6.77 -10.95
N GLY A 34 10.82 -7.54 -11.98
CA GLY A 34 9.97 -7.09 -13.07
C GLY A 34 8.55 -6.78 -12.59
N LEU A 35 7.99 -7.68 -11.79
CA LEU A 35 6.67 -7.50 -11.19
C LEU A 35 6.59 -6.26 -10.28
N ALA A 36 7.64 -5.99 -9.48
CA ALA A 36 7.70 -4.77 -8.68
C ALA A 36 7.77 -3.49 -9.53
N ILE A 37 8.45 -3.53 -10.69
CA ILE A 37 8.46 -2.43 -11.65
C ILE A 37 7.07 -2.23 -12.24
N SER A 38 6.40 -3.30 -12.69
CA SER A 38 5.04 -3.22 -13.24
C SER A 38 4.06 -2.59 -12.24
N ILE A 39 4.05 -3.01 -10.97
CA ILE A 39 3.22 -2.39 -9.92
C ILE A 39 3.43 -0.88 -9.86
N ALA A 40 4.68 -0.42 -9.95
CA ALA A 40 5.00 1.01 -9.91
C ALA A 40 4.55 1.75 -11.18
N LEU A 41 4.57 1.10 -12.34
CA LEU A 41 4.07 1.66 -13.60
C LEU A 41 2.56 1.83 -13.54
N GLU A 42 1.80 0.79 -13.21
CA GLU A 42 0.33 0.87 -13.14
C GLU A 42 -0.16 1.85 -12.06
N ALA A 43 0.60 1.96 -10.96
CA ALA A 43 0.33 2.99 -9.94
C ALA A 43 0.52 4.42 -10.48
N ASN A 44 1.45 4.63 -11.42
CA ASN A 44 1.60 5.90 -12.10
C ASN A 44 0.50 6.12 -13.14
N GLU A 45 0.08 5.09 -13.88
CA GLU A 45 -1.07 5.20 -14.81
C GLU A 45 -2.36 5.59 -14.08
N LEU A 46 -2.61 4.99 -12.91
CA LEU A 46 -3.70 5.43 -12.02
C LEU A 46 -3.54 6.90 -11.58
N LEU A 47 -2.31 7.33 -11.30
CA LEU A 47 -2.00 8.71 -10.90
C LEU A 47 -2.19 9.71 -12.05
N GLU A 48 -1.97 9.32 -13.31
CA GLU A 48 -2.13 10.18 -14.48
C GLU A 48 -3.57 10.73 -14.62
N HIS A 49 -4.56 9.97 -14.14
CA HIS A 49 -5.94 10.45 -14.06
C HIS A 49 -6.09 11.66 -13.12
N TYR A 50 -5.23 11.81 -12.12
CA TYR A 50 -5.27 12.91 -11.14
C TYR A 50 -4.18 13.97 -11.35
N GLN A 51 -3.44 13.91 -12.47
CA GLN A 51 -2.30 14.79 -12.71
C GLN A 51 -2.65 16.30 -12.69
N TRP A 52 -3.91 16.66 -12.94
CA TRP A 52 -4.39 18.05 -12.98
C TRP A 52 -5.25 18.47 -11.78
N GLY A 53 -5.38 17.60 -10.77
CA GLY A 53 -6.13 17.85 -9.53
C GLY A 53 -6.99 16.67 -9.08
N ASP A 54 -7.74 16.85 -7.99
CA ASP A 54 -8.52 15.78 -7.34
C ASP A 54 -9.70 15.24 -8.17
N LYS A 55 -10.09 15.96 -9.22
CA LYS A 55 -11.09 15.47 -10.16
C LYS A 55 -10.40 14.61 -11.22
N PRO A 56 -10.69 13.29 -11.28
CA PRO A 56 -10.04 12.43 -12.24
C PRO A 56 -10.43 12.81 -13.68
N VAL A 57 -9.44 12.80 -14.56
CA VAL A 57 -9.60 12.85 -16.01
C VAL A 57 -9.78 11.43 -16.51
N GLY A 58 -11.02 11.01 -16.75
CA GLY A 58 -11.31 9.66 -17.21
C GLY A 58 -12.69 9.18 -16.76
N THR A 59 -13.02 7.94 -17.13
CA THR A 59 -14.24 7.30 -16.65
C THR A 59 -13.95 6.49 -15.39
N LYS A 60 -14.99 6.17 -14.62
CA LYS A 60 -14.87 5.21 -13.51
C LYS A 60 -14.32 3.86 -13.97
N GLN A 61 -14.60 3.47 -15.21
CA GLN A 61 -14.11 2.23 -15.80
C GLN A 61 -12.60 2.27 -16.01
N ALA A 62 -12.06 3.37 -16.57
CA ALA A 62 -10.61 3.53 -16.74
C ALA A 62 -9.87 3.46 -15.40
N LEU A 63 -10.36 4.18 -14.38
CA LEU A 63 -9.79 4.10 -13.02
C LEU A 63 -9.82 2.68 -12.44
N ALA A 64 -10.86 1.92 -12.74
CA ALA A 64 -11.00 0.55 -12.28
C ALA A 64 -10.05 -0.42 -13.01
N GLU A 65 -9.73 -0.14 -14.27
CA GLU A 65 -8.76 -0.89 -15.06
C GLU A 65 -7.35 -0.71 -14.48
N GLU A 66 -6.88 0.53 -14.30
CA GLU A 66 -5.54 0.78 -13.71
C GLU A 66 -5.41 0.19 -12.30
N LEU A 67 -6.45 0.34 -11.48
CA LEU A 67 -6.46 -0.24 -10.14
C LEU A 67 -6.46 -1.78 -10.18
N ALA A 68 -7.15 -2.39 -11.15
CA ALA A 68 -7.14 -3.83 -11.32
C ALA A 68 -5.76 -4.32 -11.73
N ASP A 69 -5.05 -3.61 -12.61
CA ASP A 69 -3.70 -3.97 -13.05
C ASP A 69 -2.69 -3.92 -11.91
N ILE A 70 -2.76 -2.90 -11.03
CA ILE A 70 -1.99 -2.86 -9.78
C ILE A 70 -2.20 -4.14 -8.96
N PHE A 71 -3.46 -4.56 -8.78
CA PHE A 71 -3.75 -5.77 -8.00
C PHE A 71 -3.28 -7.04 -8.72
N ILE A 72 -3.48 -7.14 -10.04
CA ILE A 72 -3.03 -8.30 -10.83
C ILE A 72 -1.52 -8.50 -10.68
N TYR A 73 -0.72 -7.45 -10.82
CA TYR A 73 0.73 -7.56 -10.60
C TYR A 73 1.09 -7.79 -9.13
N ALA A 74 0.34 -7.24 -8.17
CA ALA A 74 0.56 -7.52 -6.75
C ALA A 74 0.28 -9.00 -6.40
N PHE A 75 -0.75 -9.62 -6.99
CA PHE A 75 -1.04 -11.04 -6.86
C PHE A 75 0.06 -11.90 -7.47
N GLN A 76 0.55 -11.54 -8.66
CA GLN A 76 1.68 -12.20 -9.28
C GLN A 76 2.92 -12.10 -8.40
N PHE A 77 3.24 -10.90 -7.93
CA PHE A 77 4.40 -10.66 -7.07
C PHE A 77 4.32 -11.50 -5.79
N ALA A 78 3.15 -11.56 -5.17
CA ALA A 78 2.93 -12.38 -4.00
C ALA A 78 3.16 -13.86 -4.27
N HIS A 79 2.61 -14.37 -5.37
CA HIS A 79 2.78 -15.76 -5.77
C HIS A 79 4.26 -16.10 -6.01
N SER A 80 4.98 -15.28 -6.80
CA SER A 80 6.40 -15.51 -7.11
C SER A 80 7.35 -15.38 -5.89
N ASN A 81 6.87 -14.88 -4.75
CA ASN A 81 7.65 -14.73 -3.51
C ASN A 81 7.04 -15.50 -2.33
N ASP A 82 6.10 -16.43 -2.58
CA ASP A 82 5.44 -17.24 -1.54
C ASP A 82 4.78 -16.40 -0.41
N ILE A 83 4.17 -15.27 -0.77
CA ILE A 83 3.52 -14.35 0.17
C ILE A 83 2.02 -14.65 0.28
N ASP A 84 1.57 -15.01 1.48
CA ASP A 84 0.14 -15.03 1.83
C ASP A 84 -0.37 -13.60 2.05
N ILE A 85 -0.86 -12.98 0.98
CA ILE A 85 -1.31 -11.58 0.99
C ILE A 85 -2.49 -11.33 1.95
N PRO A 86 -3.56 -12.15 1.98
CA PRO A 86 -4.62 -12.00 2.98
C PRO A 86 -4.07 -11.90 4.41
N THR A 87 -3.20 -12.82 4.81
CA THR A 87 -2.58 -12.81 6.14
C THR A 87 -1.70 -11.57 6.32
N ALA A 88 -0.87 -11.22 5.33
CA ALA A 88 -0.01 -10.04 5.39
C ALA A 88 -0.80 -8.73 5.56
N ILE A 89 -1.95 -8.60 4.90
CA ILE A 89 -2.86 -7.46 5.05
C ILE A 89 -3.42 -7.40 6.48
N LEU A 90 -3.94 -8.52 6.99
CA LEU A 90 -4.51 -8.58 8.35
C LEU A 90 -3.47 -8.21 9.41
N GLU A 91 -2.26 -8.75 9.31
CA GLU A 91 -1.17 -8.37 10.20
C GLU A 91 -0.79 -6.89 10.08
N LYS A 92 -0.77 -6.35 8.86
CA LYS A 92 -0.45 -4.95 8.62
C LYS A 92 -1.49 -4.02 9.24
N LEU A 93 -2.77 -4.39 9.16
CA LEU A 93 -3.87 -3.66 9.77
C LEU A 93 -3.80 -3.72 11.30
N ASP A 94 -3.50 -4.86 11.92
CA ASP A 94 -3.29 -4.97 13.36
C ASP A 94 -2.12 -4.08 13.83
N LYS A 95 -0.99 -4.12 13.11
CA LYS A 95 0.16 -3.22 13.34
C LYS A 95 -0.24 -1.75 13.19
N ALA A 96 -1.08 -1.41 12.20
CA ALA A 96 -1.58 -0.06 11.98
C ALA A 96 -2.51 0.41 13.09
N ALA A 97 -3.43 -0.44 13.57
CA ALA A 97 -4.35 -0.13 14.67
C ALA A 97 -3.61 0.15 15.99
N LYS A 98 -2.55 -0.61 16.27
CA LYS A 98 -1.66 -0.36 17.42
C LYS A 98 -0.87 0.93 17.27
N LYS A 99 -0.40 1.23 16.05
CA LYS A 99 0.39 2.44 15.76
C LYS A 99 -0.48 3.70 15.73
N TYR A 100 -1.72 3.60 15.27
CA TYR A 100 -2.66 4.70 15.10
C TYR A 100 -4.02 4.35 15.76
N PRO A 101 -4.11 4.40 17.10
CA PRO A 101 -5.35 4.11 17.82
C PRO A 101 -6.54 5.00 17.41
N ALA A 102 -7.71 4.41 17.22
CA ALA A 102 -8.88 5.10 16.65
C ALA A 102 -9.38 6.30 17.49
N ASP A 103 -9.23 6.25 18.80
CA ASP A 103 -9.58 7.33 19.75
C ASP A 103 -8.75 8.61 19.54
N GLN A 104 -7.58 8.50 18.92
CA GLN A 104 -6.74 9.64 18.57
C GLN A 104 -7.18 10.35 17.28
N PHE A 105 -8.07 9.74 16.49
CA PHE A 105 -8.49 10.27 15.19
C PHE A 105 -10.00 10.51 15.08
N LYS A 106 -10.83 9.66 15.70
CA LYS A 106 -12.28 9.73 15.58
C LYS A 106 -12.83 10.98 16.28
N GLY A 107 -13.61 11.79 15.54
CA GLY A 107 -14.24 13.01 16.07
C GLY A 107 -13.28 14.16 16.32
N LYS A 108 -12.03 14.07 15.83
CA LYS A 108 -10.99 15.09 15.93
C LYS A 108 -11.00 16.04 14.74
N THR A 109 -10.46 17.24 14.92
CA THR A 109 -10.17 18.17 13.82
C THR A 109 -9.01 17.64 12.97
N ASP A 110 -8.81 18.20 11.77
CA ASP A 110 -7.72 17.75 10.91
C ASP A 110 -6.34 18.10 11.48
N ASP A 111 -6.21 19.24 12.18
CA ASP A 111 -4.99 19.60 12.90
C ASP A 111 -4.67 18.59 14.02
N GLU A 112 -5.66 18.22 14.83
CA GLU A 112 -5.49 17.21 15.89
C GLU A 112 -5.09 15.85 15.32
N LYS A 113 -5.71 15.42 14.19
CA LYS A 113 -5.34 14.17 13.50
C LYS A 113 -3.93 14.22 12.95
N ASN A 114 -3.54 15.36 12.34
CA ASN A 114 -2.21 15.56 11.78
C ASN A 114 -1.14 15.49 12.87
N GLU A 115 -1.38 16.17 14.00
CA GLU A 115 -0.50 16.11 15.16
C GLU A 115 -0.37 14.67 15.70
N ALA A 116 -1.50 13.98 15.89
CA ALA A 116 -1.51 12.58 16.33
C ALA A 116 -0.74 11.66 15.37
N TRP A 117 -0.90 11.86 14.05
CA TRP A 117 -0.17 11.08 13.04
C TRP A 117 1.35 11.30 13.13
N ILE A 118 1.79 12.57 13.20
CA ILE A 118 3.22 12.92 13.30
C ILE A 118 3.81 12.29 14.57
N ASN A 119 3.15 12.46 15.71
CA ASN A 119 3.61 11.95 17.01
C ASN A 119 3.74 10.42 17.01
N ASN A 120 2.76 9.70 16.46
CA ASN A 120 2.83 8.24 16.34
C ASN A 120 3.94 7.77 15.39
N LYS A 121 4.13 8.49 14.27
CA LYS A 121 5.19 8.19 13.32
C LYS A 121 6.58 8.35 13.94
N LEU A 122 6.81 9.45 14.68
CA LEU A 122 8.05 9.72 15.39
C LEU A 122 8.32 8.70 16.50
N ARG A 123 7.30 8.40 17.33
CA ARG A 123 7.41 7.41 18.41
C ARG A 123 7.83 6.03 17.88
N HIS A 124 7.16 5.56 16.83
CA HIS A 124 7.48 4.29 16.20
C HIS A 124 8.90 4.28 15.63
N LYS A 125 9.33 5.37 14.99
CA LYS A 125 10.68 5.48 14.44
C LYS A 125 11.75 5.47 15.53
N LYS A 126 11.53 6.16 16.65
CA LYS A 126 12.41 6.16 17.83
C LYS A 126 12.54 4.75 18.42
N GLN A 127 11.43 4.01 18.50
CA GLN A 127 11.43 2.61 18.95
C GLN A 127 12.26 1.72 18.02
N LEU A 128 12.11 1.87 16.69
CA LEU A 128 12.92 1.12 15.71
C LEU A 128 14.42 1.38 15.91
N TYR A 129 14.83 2.64 16.01
CA TYR A 129 16.25 2.99 16.21
C TYR A 129 16.79 2.55 17.56
N SER A 130 16.00 2.66 18.64
CA SER A 130 16.40 2.20 19.97
C SER A 130 16.61 0.69 20.03
N ASN A 131 15.91 -0.08 19.19
CA ASN A 131 16.00 -1.53 19.16
C ASN A 131 17.12 -2.06 18.26
N HIS A 132 17.60 -1.27 17.28
CA HIS A 132 18.55 -1.73 16.26
C HIS A 132 19.90 -0.99 16.25
N LEU A 133 20.06 0.10 17.01
CA LEU A 133 21.32 0.87 17.07
C LEU A 133 21.88 0.93 18.50
N PRO A 134 23.21 0.92 18.68
CA PRO A 134 23.84 1.14 19.97
C PRO A 134 23.46 2.51 20.54
N LYS A 135 23.22 2.59 21.86
CA LYS A 135 22.70 3.78 22.57
C LYS A 135 23.47 5.08 22.25
N SER A 136 24.76 5.00 21.92
CA SER A 136 25.61 6.14 21.56
C SER A 136 25.26 6.82 20.24
N ARG A 137 24.48 6.16 19.34
CA ARG A 137 24.07 6.71 18.03
C ARG A 137 22.62 7.19 17.96
N VAL A 138 21.83 7.02 19.02
CA VAL A 138 20.39 7.35 19.03
C VAL A 138 20.16 8.86 19.21
N ALA A 139 21.09 9.58 19.84
CA ALA A 139 20.95 11.01 20.15
C ALA A 139 21.02 11.93 18.90
N SER A 140 21.80 11.57 17.88
CA SER A 140 22.04 12.42 16.70
C SER A 140 20.93 12.40 15.65
N ILE A 141 20.08 11.36 15.59
CA ILE A 141 19.00 11.24 14.59
C ILE A 141 17.74 12.02 14.98
N THR A 142 17.49 12.22 16.29
CA THR A 142 16.31 12.96 16.78
C THR A 142 16.30 14.41 16.31
N TYR A 143 17.47 15.01 16.06
CA TYR A 143 17.62 16.42 15.68
C TYR A 143 17.23 16.72 14.21
N ILE A 144 17.37 15.74 13.31
CA ILE A 144 17.17 15.95 11.85
C ILE A 144 15.68 16.09 11.48
N TYR A 145 14.77 15.60 12.32
CA TYR A 145 13.33 15.55 12.00
C TYR A 145 12.56 16.84 12.31
N HIS A 146 13.10 17.73 13.15
CA HIS A 146 12.38 18.95 13.54
C HIS A 146 12.35 20.02 12.44
N GLU A 147 13.12 19.85 11.35
CA GLU A 147 13.26 20.84 10.27
C GLU A 147 12.55 20.46 8.96
N SER A 148 11.98 19.26 8.84
CA SER A 148 11.27 18.83 7.62
C SER A 148 9.75 18.82 7.81
N HIS A 149 9.10 19.87 7.30
CA HIS A 149 7.64 19.99 7.28
C HIS A 149 7.03 18.89 6.40
N PRO A 150 5.97 18.19 6.85
CA PRO A 150 5.27 17.26 5.98
C PRO A 150 4.54 18.04 4.88
N PHE A 151 4.80 17.69 3.62
CA PHE A 151 3.90 18.00 2.50
C PHE A 151 2.53 17.41 2.85
N ILE A 152 1.59 18.28 3.20
CA ILE A 152 0.17 17.96 3.22
C ILE A 152 -0.23 17.95 1.74
N PHE A 153 -0.62 16.79 1.21
CA PHE A 153 -1.46 16.77 0.01
C PHE A 153 -2.78 17.43 0.42
N THR A 154 -2.91 18.72 0.10
CA THR A 154 -4.17 19.45 0.05
C THR A 154 -4.87 19.19 -1.27
#